data_AF-A0A7X9ACU4-F1
#
_entry.id   AF-A0A7X9ACU4-F1
#
_cell.length_a   1.000
_cell.length_b   1.000
_cell.length_c   1.000
_cell.angle_alpha   90.00
_cell.angle_beta   90.00
_cell.angle_gamma   90.00
#
_symmetry.space_group_name_H-M   'P 1'
#
loop_
_entity.id
_entity.type
_entity.pdbx_description
1 polymer ?
#
loop_
_entity_poly.entity_id
_entity_poly.type
_entity_poly.pdbx_seq_one_letter_code
_entity_poly.pdbx_strand_id
1 'polypeptide(L)'
;MVNVDIRIKAVDTLSTPDQLNERYPVDEQTAHFIADSRKKIEQIIKGEDNRLLAIVGPCSLHDPNAAVEYAQRLKGLSDKIGDVMYVVMRTYFEKP
;
A
#
# COMPACT_ATOMS: atom_id res chain seq x y z
N MET A 1 19.06 -42.17 8.58
CA MET A 1 19.81 -41.14 7.84
C MET A 1 18.81 -40.04 7.51
N VAL A 2 18.98 -38.84 8.05
CA VAL A 2 17.99 -37.77 7.89
C VAL A 2 18.32 -37.01 6.61
N ASN A 3 17.49 -37.16 5.58
CA ASN A 3 17.60 -36.41 4.33
C ASN A 3 16.91 -35.05 4.52
N VAL A 4 17.63 -34.09 5.11
CA VAL A 4 17.16 -32.70 5.28
C VAL A 4 17.94 -31.80 4.31
N ASP A 5 17.24 -30.84 3.72
CA ASP A 5 17.79 -29.77 2.88
C ASP A 5 18.57 -30.21 1.63
N ILE A 6 18.27 -31.41 1.11
CA ILE A 6 18.95 -32.04 -0.04
C ILE A 6 18.95 -31.21 -1.35
N ARG A 7 18.09 -30.19 -1.45
CA ARG A 7 17.94 -29.31 -2.62
C ARG A 7 17.88 -27.83 -2.26
N ILE A 8 18.23 -27.46 -1.02
CA ILE A 8 18.25 -26.06 -0.60
C ILE A 8 19.57 -25.43 -1.05
N LYS A 9 19.48 -24.31 -1.77
CA LYS A 9 20.67 -23.57 -2.24
C LYS A 9 21.30 -22.73 -1.12
N ALA A 10 20.46 -22.07 -0.33
CA ALA A 10 20.85 -21.24 0.80
C ALA A 10 19.64 -21.01 1.72
N VAL A 11 19.93 -20.68 2.97
CA VAL A 11 18.96 -20.19 3.96
C VAL A 11 19.52 -18.90 4.50
N ASP A 12 18.85 -17.79 4.22
CA ASP A 12 19.22 -16.47 4.71
C ASP A 12 18.27 -16.02 5.82
N THR A 13 18.79 -15.23 6.75
CA THR A 13 17.97 -14.64 7.82
C THR A 13 17.31 -13.36 7.31
N LEU A 14 16.00 -13.23 7.53
CA LEU A 14 15.25 -12.03 7.22
C LEU A 14 15.05 -11.17 8.47
N SER A 15 14.94 -9.86 8.29
CA SER A 15 14.54 -8.95 9.36
C SER A 15 13.16 -9.34 9.90
N THR A 16 12.99 -9.30 11.21
CA THR A 16 11.69 -9.55 11.85
C THR A 16 10.76 -8.36 11.63
N PRO A 17 9.43 -8.54 11.74
CA PRO A 17 8.49 -7.42 11.71
C PRO A 17 8.80 -6.32 12.72
N ASP A 18 9.20 -6.67 13.95
CA ASP A 18 9.55 -5.69 14.99
C ASP A 18 10.77 -4.85 14.59
N GLN A 19 11.82 -5.49 14.05
CA GLN A 19 13.00 -4.78 13.54
C GLN A 19 12.66 -3.81 12.40
N LEU A 20 11.71 -4.18 11.53
CA LEU A 20 11.25 -3.29 10.46
C LEU A 20 10.43 -2.11 11.02
N ASN A 21 9.56 -2.36 12.00
CA ASN A 21 8.77 -1.31 12.65
C ASN A 21 9.66 -0.32 13.42
N GLU A 22 10.71 -0.80 14.08
CA GLU A 22 11.71 0.06 14.74
C GLU A 22 12.49 0.90 13.72
N ARG A 23 12.84 0.33 12.57
CA ARG A 23 13.60 1.02 11.51
C ARG A 23 12.76 2.04 10.74
N TYR A 24 11.47 1.77 10.56
CA TYR A 24 10.54 2.59 9.79
C TYR A 24 9.27 2.86 10.62
N PRO A 25 9.39 3.66 11.69
CA PRO A 25 8.26 3.96 12.56
C PRO A 25 7.19 4.75 11.80
N VAL A 26 5.93 4.39 12.01
CA VAL A 26 4.79 5.14 11.48
C VAL A 26 4.49 6.29 12.41
N ASP A 27 4.52 7.52 11.90
CA ASP A 27 4.13 8.69 12.70
C ASP A 27 2.62 8.74 12.94
N GLU A 28 2.23 9.51 13.97
CA GLU A 28 0.84 9.64 14.39
C GLU A 28 -0.06 10.18 13.27
N GLN A 29 0.44 11.11 12.45
CA GLN A 29 -0.32 11.68 11.34
C GLN A 29 -0.66 10.62 10.29
N THR A 30 0.30 9.77 9.95
CA THR A 30 0.15 8.67 9.00
C THR A 30 -0.77 7.60 9.56
N ALA A 31 -0.67 7.26 10.84
CA ALA A 31 -1.57 6.32 11.50
C ALA A 31 -3.04 6.80 11.46
N HIS A 32 -3.28 8.07 11.78
CA HIS A 32 -4.61 8.68 11.68
C HIS A 32 -5.12 8.68 10.23
N PHE A 33 -4.29 9.08 9.27
CA PHE A 33 -4.65 9.05 7.85
C PHE A 33 -5.06 7.66 7.37
N ILE A 34 -4.35 6.60 7.79
CA ILE A 34 -4.68 5.21 7.47
C ILE A 34 -6.03 4.82 8.09
N ALA A 35 -6.25 5.13 9.36
CA ALA A 35 -7.50 4.82 10.06
C ALA A 35 -8.71 5.51 9.40
N ASP A 36 -8.60 6.81 9.11
CA ASP A 36 -9.65 7.58 8.45
C ASP A 36 -9.90 7.09 7.02
N SER A 37 -8.85 6.73 6.29
CA SER A 37 -8.97 6.18 4.95
C SER A 37 -9.74 4.86 4.95
N ARG A 38 -9.44 3.97 5.89
CA ARG A 38 -10.16 2.69 6.05
C ARG A 38 -11.62 2.92 6.36
N LYS A 39 -11.93 3.84 7.27
CA LYS A 39 -13.32 4.20 7.61
C LYS A 39 -14.09 4.74 6.41
N LYS A 40 -13.49 5.64 5.61
CA LYS A 40 -14.11 6.16 4.38
C LYS A 40 -14.38 5.05 3.36
N ILE A 41 -13.41 4.17 3.15
CA ILE A 41 -13.55 3.02 2.25
C ILE A 41 -14.69 2.11 2.72
N GLU A 42 -14.78 1.84 4.03
CA GLU A 42 -15.86 1.05 4.62
C GLU A 42 -17.24 1.68 4.36
N GLN A 43 -17.37 3.00 4.54
CA GLN A 43 -18.61 3.74 4.27
C GLN A 43 -19.02 3.65 2.79
N ILE A 44 -18.05 3.74 1.87
CA ILE A 44 -18.31 3.58 0.43
C ILE A 44 -18.82 2.17 0.12
N ILE A 45 -18.16 1.13 0.66
CA ILE A 45 -18.55 -0.26 0.45
C ILE A 45 -19.95 -0.54 1.02
N LYS A 46 -20.31 0.10 2.13
CA LYS A 46 -21.65 0.01 2.74
C LYS A 46 -22.71 0.83 2.03
N GLY A 47 -22.34 1.73 1.11
CA GLY A 47 -23.25 2.67 0.44
C GLY A 47 -23.67 3.85 1.32
N GLU A 48 -22.99 4.09 2.45
CA GLU A 48 -23.19 5.26 3.31
C GLU A 48 -22.50 6.51 2.74
N ASP A 49 -21.50 6.30 1.89
CA ASP A 49 -20.83 7.32 1.08
C ASP A 49 -21.03 6.94 -0.40
N ASN A 50 -21.64 7.84 -1.17
CA ASN A 50 -22.03 7.58 -2.55
C ASN A 50 -20.89 7.77 -3.57
N ARG A 51 -19.67 8.09 -3.12
CA ARG A 51 -18.52 8.24 -4.01
C ARG A 51 -18.06 6.90 -4.55
N LEU A 52 -17.52 6.91 -5.77
CA LEU A 52 -16.91 5.72 -6.36
C LEU A 52 -15.51 5.49 -5.78
N LEU A 53 -15.27 4.32 -5.20
CA LEU A 53 -13.93 3.88 -4.81
C LEU A 53 -13.12 3.46 -6.06
N ALA A 54 -11.96 4.09 -6.27
CA ALA A 54 -11.08 3.78 -7.39
C ALA A 54 -9.68 3.40 -6.90
N ILE A 55 -9.30 2.13 -7.10
CA ILE A 55 -7.94 1.65 -6.84
C ILE A 55 -7.15 1.70 -8.15
N VAL A 56 -6.20 2.63 -8.25
CA VAL A 56 -5.52 2.95 -9.52
C VAL A 56 -4.02 3.13 -9.32
N GLY A 57 -3.22 2.67 -10.28
CA GLY A 57 -1.77 2.78 -10.23
C GLY A 57 -1.06 1.82 -11.17
N PRO A 58 0.28 1.84 -11.19
CA PRO A 58 1.09 0.91 -11.97
C PRO A 58 0.77 -0.56 -11.65
N CYS A 59 1.04 -1.46 -12.60
CA CYS A 59 0.82 -2.89 -12.39
C CYS A 59 1.69 -3.45 -11.25
N SER A 60 2.97 -3.06 -11.24
CA SER A 60 3.92 -3.33 -10.16
C SER A 60 4.90 -2.16 -10.04
N LEU A 61 5.39 -1.92 -8.83
CA LEU A 61 6.36 -0.88 -8.51
C LEU A 61 7.78 -1.47 -8.57
N HIS A 62 8.62 -0.90 -9.45
CA HIS A 62 10.03 -1.28 -9.59
C HIS A 62 10.98 -0.09 -9.43
N ASP A 63 10.47 1.14 -9.54
CA ASP A 63 11.21 2.38 -9.33
C ASP A 63 10.50 3.23 -8.26
N PRO A 64 11.10 3.39 -7.05
CA PRO A 64 10.53 4.21 -5.98
C PRO A 64 10.34 5.69 -6.36
N ASN A 65 11.25 6.26 -7.15
CA ASN A 65 11.16 7.68 -7.53
C ASN A 65 9.98 7.92 -8.48
N ALA A 66 9.84 7.05 -9.49
CA ALA A 66 8.69 7.09 -10.39
C ALA A 66 7.37 6.82 -9.64
N ALA A 67 7.39 5.96 -8.63
CA ALA A 67 6.22 5.70 -7.79
C ALA A 67 5.77 6.96 -7.01
N VAL A 68 6.73 7.69 -6.42
CA VAL A 68 6.44 8.94 -5.70
C VAL A 68 5.96 10.04 -6.66
N GLU A 69 6.58 10.18 -7.83
CA GLU A 69 6.14 11.13 -8.85
C GLU A 69 4.70 10.85 -9.30
N TYR A 70 4.37 9.58 -9.55
CA TYR A 70 3.01 9.15 -9.86
C TYR A 70 2.05 9.48 -8.71
N ALA A 71 2.42 9.20 -7.46
CA ALA A 71 1.61 9.49 -6.29
C ALA A 71 1.27 10.99 -6.17
N GLN A 72 2.25 11.88 -6.43
CA GLN A 72 2.05 13.33 -6.39
C GLN A 72 1.06 13.79 -7.46
N ARG A 73 1.19 13.29 -8.70
CA ARG A 73 0.25 13.60 -9.78
C ARG A 73 -1.16 13.06 -9.48
N LEU A 74 -1.24 11.84 -8.95
CA LEU A 74 -2.50 11.21 -8.57
C LEU A 74 -3.20 11.96 -7.45
N LYS A 75 -2.45 12.45 -6.44
CA LYS A 75 -2.96 13.27 -5.36
C LYS A 75 -3.61 14.57 -5.89
N GLY A 76 -2.92 15.26 -6.79
CA GLY A 76 -3.46 16.47 -7.41
C GLY A 76 -4.74 16.23 -8.24
N LEU A 77 -4.89 15.05 -8.85
CA LEU A 77 -6.14 14.64 -9.49
C LEU A 77 -7.22 14.29 -8.47
N SER A 78 -6.88 13.49 -7.45
CA SER A 78 -7.78 13.04 -6.39
C SER A 78 -8.46 14.22 -5.69
N ASP A 79 -7.73 15.32 -5.47
CA ASP A 79 -8.28 16.52 -4.82
C ASP A 79 -9.32 17.22 -5.70
N LYS A 80 -9.17 17.17 -7.02
CA LYS A 80 -10.10 17.80 -7.98
C LYS A 80 -11.40 17.01 -8.15
N ILE A 81 -11.38 15.71 -7.91
CA ILE A 81 -12.53 14.81 -8.13
C ILE A 81 -13.08 14.21 -6.83
N GLY A 82 -12.60 14.69 -5.67
CA GLY A 82 -12.86 14.11 -4.35
C GLY A 82 -14.33 14.12 -3.91
N ASP A 83 -15.16 14.94 -4.56
CA ASP A 83 -16.61 15.03 -4.34
C ASP A 83 -17.37 13.84 -4.92
N VAL A 84 -16.82 13.21 -5.97
CA VAL A 84 -17.48 12.10 -6.70
C VAL A 84 -16.70 10.78 -6.63
N MET A 85 -15.39 10.83 -6.37
CA MET A 85 -14.52 9.66 -6.32
C MET A 85 -13.60 9.68 -5.11
N TYR A 86 -13.37 8.49 -4.53
CA TYR A 86 -12.34 8.27 -3.53
C TYR A 86 -11.21 7.43 -4.14
N VAL A 87 -10.06 8.06 -4.35
CA VAL A 87 -8.93 7.46 -5.06
C VAL A 87 -7.93 6.86 -4.09
N VAL A 88 -7.53 5.61 -4.33
CA VAL A 88 -6.46 4.91 -3.61
C VAL A 88 -5.38 4.48 -4.59
N MET A 89 -4.14 4.86 -4.33
CA MET A 89 -3.01 4.42 -5.16
C MET A 89 -2.78 2.92 -5.01
N ARG A 90 -2.64 2.20 -6.12
CA ARG A 90 -2.19 0.82 -6.14
C ARG A 90 -0.67 0.74 -5.92
N THR A 91 -0.24 0.01 -4.90
CA THR A 91 1.18 -0.19 -4.54
C THR A 91 1.56 -1.67 -4.46
N TYR A 92 1.53 -2.38 -5.59
CA TYR A 92 1.90 -3.80 -5.67
C TYR A 92 3.40 -3.95 -5.96
N PHE A 93 4.11 -4.80 -5.22
CA PHE A 93 5.55 -5.00 -5.39
C PHE A 93 5.90 -6.11 -6.37
N GLU A 94 5.06 -7.14 -6.46
CA GLU A 94 5.31 -8.32 -7.29
C GLU A 94 4.13 -8.62 -8.21
N LYS A 95 4.45 -9.27 -9.33
CA LYS A 95 3.48 -9.85 -10.26
C LYS A 95 3.63 -11.37 -10.19
N PRO A 96 2.51 -12.12 -10.08
CA PRO A 96 2.54 -13.59 -10.12
C PRO A 96 3.05 -14.13 -11.45
#